data_AF-A0A4R7RJ14-F1
#
_entry.id   AF-A0A4R7RJ14-F1
#
_cell.length_a   1.000
_cell.length_b   1.000
_cell.length_c   1.000
_cell.angle_alpha   90.00
_cell.angle_beta   90.00
_cell.angle_gamma   90.00
#
_symmetry.space_group_name_H-M   'P 1'
#
loop_
_entity.id
_entity.type
_entity.pdbx_description
1 polymer ?
#
loop_
_entity_poly.entity_id
_entity_poly.type
_entity_poly.pdbx_seq_one_letter_code
_entity_poly.pdbx_strand_id
1 'polypeptide(L)'
;MLWRILSAVVVLFWAVMTGLIIRDTYFPDHSRFAVVPPKFVFDLFLTEAAAFNNTLHLYHEKEKIGHTTFTIRRDGNVEEDEEAPVYAVLASGSMDLKESQIAGHDVTYRLTGELEDAERWSSFDLELKSVSADMQATVIWKTGDKLPAIEVKKAGQLVMNTQFIQTMMAMKGAFGGETDWLAQLTKVREGAQAMPLKAREGIMELAGKQRRCYIVTLDVLQMEEVRLYFTEVGELARIEFPQGYRFIEPMMHGLERGMNTLE
;
A
#
# COMPACT_ATOMS: atom_id res chain seq x y z
N MET A 1 -17.24 -55.45 10.09
CA MET A 1 -15.97 -54.96 9.50
C MET A 1 -16.13 -53.63 8.77
N LEU A 2 -17.20 -53.43 8.00
CA LEU A 2 -17.48 -52.20 7.26
C LEU A 2 -17.41 -50.91 8.09
N TRP A 3 -17.93 -50.95 9.33
CA TRP A 3 -17.92 -49.80 10.24
C TRP A 3 -16.51 -49.32 10.62
N ARG A 4 -15.56 -50.24 10.81
CA ARG A 4 -14.17 -49.90 11.15
C ARG A 4 -13.45 -49.22 9.99
N ILE A 5 -13.74 -49.65 8.76
CA ILE A 5 -13.20 -49.05 7.54
C ILE A 5 -13.77 -47.64 7.37
N LEU A 6 -15.08 -47.47 7.58
CA LEU A 6 -15.73 -46.16 7.51
C LEU A 6 -15.13 -45.19 8.54
N SER A 7 -14.96 -45.62 9.80
CA SER A 7 -14.32 -44.79 10.84
C SER A 7 -12.88 -44.41 10.48
N ALA A 8 -12.10 -45.35 9.94
CA ALA A 8 -10.72 -45.08 9.52
C ALA A 8 -10.65 -44.03 8.39
N VAL A 9 -11.57 -44.10 7.41
CA VAL A 9 -11.65 -43.11 6.32
C VAL A 9 -12.03 -41.73 6.84
N VAL A 10 -12.99 -41.64 7.78
CA VAL A 10 -13.38 -40.35 8.39
C VAL A 10 -12.23 -39.72 9.17
N VAL A 11 -11.50 -40.51 9.95
CA VAL A 11 -10.34 -40.02 10.71
C VAL A 11 -9.21 -39.59 9.77
N LEU A 12 -8.94 -40.35 8.71
CA LEU A 12 -7.94 -39.99 7.70
C LEU A 12 -8.32 -38.68 6.99
N PHE A 13 -9.58 -38.55 6.55
CA PHE A 13 -10.09 -37.34 5.91
C PHE A 13 -9.95 -36.12 6.84
N TRP A 14 -10.35 -36.26 8.10
CA TRP A 14 -10.23 -35.20 9.09
C TRP A 14 -8.76 -34.79 9.29
N ALA A 15 -7.85 -35.75 9.50
CA ALA A 15 -6.43 -35.49 9.67
C ALA A 15 -5.81 -34.78 8.45
N VAL A 16 -6.20 -35.17 7.23
CA VAL A 16 -5.74 -34.52 5.99
C VAL A 16 -6.27 -33.09 5.91
N MET A 17 -7.57 -32.87 6.15
CA MET A 17 -8.16 -31.53 6.08
C MET A 17 -7.58 -30.60 7.15
N THR A 18 -7.42 -31.07 8.38
CA THR A 18 -6.76 -30.29 9.44
C THR A 18 -5.30 -30.01 9.10
N GLY A 19 -4.57 -30.98 8.54
CA GLY A 19 -3.19 -30.78 8.07
C GLY A 19 -3.09 -29.74 6.96
N LEU A 20 -4.01 -29.76 5.99
CA LEU A 20 -4.08 -28.75 4.93
C LEU A 20 -4.42 -27.37 5.46
N ILE A 21 -5.38 -27.26 6.39
CA ILE A 21 -5.74 -25.98 7.03
C ILE A 21 -4.56 -25.41 7.82
N ILE A 22 -3.87 -26.23 8.62
CA ILE A 22 -2.67 -25.79 9.35
C ILE A 22 -1.59 -25.34 8.37
N ARG A 23 -1.38 -26.08 7.27
CA ARG A 23 -0.41 -25.71 6.24
C ARG A 23 -0.73 -24.36 5.62
N ASP A 24 -1.97 -24.12 5.18
CA ASP A 24 -2.36 -22.86 4.55
C ASP A 24 -2.35 -21.68 5.54
N THR A 25 -2.74 -21.92 6.79
CA THR A 25 -2.85 -20.86 7.80
C THR A 25 -1.49 -20.46 8.36
N TYR A 26 -0.62 -21.43 8.66
CA TYR A 26 0.68 -21.18 9.31
C TYR A 26 1.85 -21.09 8.31
N PHE A 27 1.70 -21.66 7.11
CA PHE A 27 2.68 -21.57 6.03
C PHE A 27 2.01 -21.07 4.74
N PRO A 28 1.44 -19.85 4.75
CA PRO A 28 0.90 -19.26 3.52
C PRO A 28 1.99 -19.27 2.45
N ASP A 29 1.63 -19.43 1.18
CA ASP A 29 2.60 -19.57 0.08
C ASP A 29 3.65 -18.43 0.06
N HIS A 30 3.28 -17.26 0.58
CA HIS A 30 4.16 -16.10 0.73
C HIS A 30 5.27 -16.24 1.79
N SER A 31 5.11 -17.14 2.76
CA SER A 31 6.10 -17.45 3.79
C SER A 31 7.31 -18.20 3.22
N ARG A 32 7.16 -18.86 2.05
CA ARG A 32 8.23 -19.57 1.34
C ARG A 32 9.13 -18.66 0.51
N PHE A 33 8.80 -17.38 0.43
CA PHE A 33 9.56 -16.43 -0.36
C PHE A 33 10.89 -16.08 0.30
N ALA A 34 11.95 -16.04 -0.52
CA ALA A 34 13.27 -15.64 -0.08
C ALA A 34 13.24 -14.14 0.27
N VAL A 35 13.83 -13.77 1.41
CA VAL A 35 13.96 -12.36 1.77
C VAL A 35 14.98 -11.72 0.83
N VAL A 36 14.61 -10.61 0.21
CA VAL A 36 15.49 -9.84 -0.67
C VAL A 36 15.53 -8.38 -0.20
N PRO A 37 16.63 -7.65 -0.42
CA PRO A 37 16.68 -6.22 -0.10
C PRO A 37 15.69 -5.41 -0.95
N PRO A 38 14.89 -4.48 -0.38
CA PRO A 38 13.98 -3.62 -1.17
C PRO A 38 14.68 -2.85 -2.28
N LYS A 39 15.90 -2.37 -2.01
CA LYS A 39 16.77 -1.72 -2.99
C LYS A 39 16.94 -2.50 -4.29
N PHE A 40 17.13 -3.82 -4.19
CA PHE A 40 17.26 -4.67 -5.37
C PHE A 40 16.01 -4.63 -6.25
N VAL A 41 14.81 -4.62 -5.65
CA VAL A 41 13.54 -4.56 -6.37
C VAL A 41 13.34 -3.20 -7.04
N PHE A 42 13.68 -2.12 -6.33
CA PHE A 42 13.56 -0.77 -6.90
C PHE A 42 14.60 -0.49 -7.99
N ASP A 43 15.83 -0.97 -7.84
CA ASP A 43 16.84 -0.88 -8.89
C ASP A 43 16.39 -1.65 -10.14
N LEU A 44 15.79 -2.83 -9.96
CA LEU A 44 15.18 -3.60 -11.05
C LEU A 44 14.01 -2.86 -11.71
N PHE A 45 13.15 -2.21 -10.91
CA PHE A 45 12.09 -1.36 -11.44
C PHE A 45 12.67 -0.23 -12.28
N LEU A 46 13.69 0.48 -11.79
CA LEU A 46 14.34 1.59 -12.48
C LEU A 46 15.05 1.19 -13.78
N THR A 47 15.50 -0.06 -13.93
CA THR A 47 16.07 -0.55 -15.19
C THR A 47 15.05 -0.66 -16.32
N GLU A 48 13.75 -0.77 -16.00
CA GLU A 48 12.71 -0.89 -17.01
C GLU A 48 12.15 0.47 -17.47
N ALA A 49 11.85 0.57 -18.76
CA ALA A 49 11.25 1.78 -19.35
C ALA A 49 9.88 2.12 -18.72
N ALA A 50 9.20 1.13 -18.14
CA ALA A 50 7.95 1.29 -17.41
C ALA A 50 8.10 2.12 -16.12
N ALA A 51 9.32 2.30 -15.57
CA ALA A 51 9.55 3.14 -14.41
C ALA A 51 9.21 4.62 -14.63
N PHE A 52 9.22 5.07 -15.87
CA PHE A 52 9.05 6.48 -16.20
C PHE A 52 7.58 6.92 -16.27
N ASN A 53 6.62 5.99 -16.40
CA ASN A 53 5.19 6.32 -16.44
C ASN A 53 4.28 5.08 -16.26
N ASN A 54 4.33 4.41 -15.10
CA ASN A 54 3.52 3.22 -14.87
C ASN A 54 2.10 3.62 -14.46
N THR A 55 1.11 3.37 -15.33
CA THR A 55 -0.29 3.69 -15.04
C THR A 55 -1.03 2.44 -14.61
N LEU A 56 -1.61 2.46 -13.42
CA LEU A 56 -2.42 1.38 -12.87
C LEU A 56 -3.89 1.83 -12.75
N HIS A 57 -4.82 0.91 -12.98
CA HIS A 57 -6.25 1.13 -12.73
C HIS A 57 -6.61 0.77 -11.29
N LEU A 58 -7.35 1.64 -10.62
CA LEU A 58 -7.88 1.37 -9.28
C LEU A 58 -9.21 0.64 -9.37
N TYR A 59 -9.29 -0.47 -8.66
CA TYR A 59 -10.49 -1.27 -8.48
C TYR A 59 -10.87 -1.33 -7.00
N HIS A 60 -12.17 -1.32 -6.75
CA HIS A 60 -12.76 -1.78 -5.51
C HIS A 60 -13.67 -2.95 -5.86
N GLU A 61 -13.43 -4.10 -5.22
CA GLU A 61 -14.04 -5.38 -5.60
C GLU A 61 -13.81 -5.76 -7.07
N LYS A 62 -14.78 -5.46 -7.95
CA LYS A 62 -14.75 -5.73 -9.39
C LYS A 62 -15.00 -4.49 -10.25
N GLU A 63 -15.24 -3.34 -9.63
CA GLU A 63 -15.54 -2.12 -10.35
C GLU A 63 -14.29 -1.24 -10.44
N LYS A 64 -14.01 -0.74 -11.65
CA LYS A 64 -12.97 0.27 -11.84
C LYS A 64 -13.48 1.61 -11.30
N ILE A 65 -12.84 2.10 -10.26
CA ILE A 65 -13.19 3.36 -9.61
C ILE A 65 -12.16 4.47 -9.86
N GLY A 66 -11.04 4.18 -10.53
CA GLY A 66 -10.02 5.20 -10.74
C GLY A 66 -8.77 4.74 -11.47
N HIS A 67 -7.72 5.54 -11.36
CA HIS A 67 -6.39 5.25 -11.87
C HIS A 67 -5.31 5.98 -11.07
N THR A 68 -4.08 5.51 -11.18
CA THR A 68 -2.88 6.17 -10.67
C THR A 68 -1.75 6.04 -11.65
N THR A 69 -0.90 7.04 -11.66
CA THR A 69 0.41 6.99 -12.31
C THR A 69 1.45 6.98 -11.22
N PHE A 70 2.36 6.02 -11.29
CA PHE A 70 3.45 5.83 -10.36
C PHE A 70 4.79 5.96 -11.08
N THR A 71 5.71 6.68 -10.48
CA THR A 71 7.04 6.93 -11.01
C THR A 71 8.04 6.94 -9.86
N ILE A 72 9.17 6.25 -10.05
CA ILE A 72 10.32 6.33 -9.17
C ILE A 72 11.50 6.80 -10.01
N ARG A 73 12.34 7.67 -9.46
CA ARG A 73 13.62 8.06 -10.05
C ARG A 73 14.68 8.05 -8.96
N ARG A 74 15.89 7.66 -9.33
CA ARG A 74 17.07 7.86 -8.47
C ARG A 74 17.53 9.30 -8.62
N ASP A 75 17.69 10.02 -7.51
CA ASP A 75 18.26 11.37 -7.54
C ASP A 75 19.78 11.26 -7.76
N GLY A 76 20.25 11.91 -8.82
CA GLY A 76 21.49 11.58 -9.53
C GLY A 76 22.75 12.28 -9.03
N ASN A 77 22.75 12.86 -7.82
CA ASN A 77 23.85 13.70 -7.33
C ASN A 77 24.74 13.04 -6.28
N VAL A 78 24.70 11.71 -6.14
CA VAL A 78 25.62 11.01 -5.25
C VAL A 78 26.75 10.43 -6.07
N GLU A 79 27.91 11.09 -6.03
CA GLU A 79 29.20 10.51 -6.44
C GLU A 79 29.37 9.14 -5.77
N GLU A 80 30.06 8.20 -6.42
CA GLU A 80 30.17 6.79 -6.01
C GLU A 80 30.77 6.54 -4.61
N ASP A 81 31.14 7.60 -3.88
CA ASP A 81 31.66 7.54 -2.52
C ASP A 81 30.65 8.05 -1.46
N GLU A 82 30.24 7.12 -0.60
CA GLU A 82 29.77 7.28 0.79
C GLU A 82 28.31 7.69 1.12
N GLU A 83 27.49 8.24 0.22
CA GLU A 83 26.07 8.52 0.55
C GLU A 83 25.08 7.45 0.03
N ALA A 84 24.11 7.09 0.86
CA ALA A 84 23.06 6.13 0.49
C ALA A 84 22.18 6.71 -0.63
N PRO A 85 21.80 5.93 -1.65
CA PRO A 85 21.01 6.44 -2.77
C PRO A 85 19.64 6.94 -2.31
N VAL A 86 19.23 8.10 -2.83
CA VAL A 86 17.91 8.68 -2.60
C VAL A 86 17.01 8.44 -3.81
N TYR A 87 15.81 7.93 -3.56
CA TYR A 87 14.80 7.68 -4.58
C TYR A 87 13.66 8.69 -4.43
N ALA A 88 13.40 9.46 -5.48
CA ALA A 88 12.23 10.32 -5.59
C ALA A 88 11.04 9.48 -6.08
N VAL A 89 9.97 9.46 -5.28
CA VAL A 89 8.72 8.77 -5.55
C VAL A 89 7.65 9.79 -5.90
N LEU A 90 6.93 9.57 -6.99
CA LEU A 90 5.78 10.34 -7.40
C LEU A 90 4.62 9.39 -7.70
N ALA A 91 3.49 9.61 -7.04
CA ALA A 91 2.23 8.95 -7.36
C ALA A 91 1.14 10.01 -7.54
N SER A 92 0.36 9.94 -8.60
CA SER A 92 -0.76 10.85 -8.80
C SER A 92 -1.91 10.16 -9.52
N GLY A 93 -3.14 10.44 -9.12
CA GLY A 93 -4.28 9.75 -9.69
C GLY A 93 -5.61 10.38 -9.33
N SER A 94 -6.67 9.74 -9.79
CA SER A 94 -8.05 10.09 -9.44
C SER A 94 -8.86 8.85 -9.09
N MET A 95 -9.81 9.00 -8.18
CA MET A 95 -10.74 7.97 -7.75
C MET A 95 -12.15 8.53 -7.53
N ASP A 96 -13.15 7.74 -7.84
CA ASP A 96 -14.56 7.97 -7.57
C ASP A 96 -14.98 7.13 -6.36
N LEU A 97 -15.19 7.79 -5.22
CA LEU A 97 -15.60 7.13 -3.98
C LEU A 97 -17.13 7.06 -3.93
N LYS A 98 -17.70 6.01 -4.51
CA LYS A 98 -19.16 5.80 -4.57
C LYS A 98 -19.79 5.36 -3.24
N GLU A 99 -19.01 4.77 -2.34
CA GLU A 99 -19.54 4.00 -1.19
C GLU A 99 -19.27 4.63 0.19
N SER A 100 -18.53 5.74 0.26
CA SER A 100 -18.35 6.44 1.53
C SER A 100 -19.60 7.28 1.87
N GLN A 101 -19.95 7.42 3.15
CA GLN A 101 -21.02 8.31 3.65
C GLN A 101 -20.81 9.80 3.27
N ILE A 102 -19.70 10.10 2.59
CA ILE A 102 -19.39 11.36 1.93
C ILE A 102 -19.63 11.10 0.43
N ALA A 103 -20.82 11.45 -0.03
CA ALA A 103 -21.38 11.10 -1.33
C ALA A 103 -20.45 11.39 -2.53
N GLY A 104 -20.16 10.37 -3.35
CA GLY A 104 -19.83 10.50 -4.78
C GLY A 104 -18.84 11.61 -5.12
N HIS A 105 -17.68 11.59 -4.47
CA HIS A 105 -16.67 12.60 -4.65
C HIS A 105 -15.54 12.09 -5.53
N ASP A 106 -15.34 12.75 -6.67
CA ASP A 106 -14.09 12.67 -7.42
C ASP A 106 -12.98 13.22 -6.53
N VAL A 107 -12.08 12.33 -6.13
CA VAL A 107 -10.88 12.67 -5.35
C VAL A 107 -9.68 12.52 -6.26
N THR A 108 -8.94 13.61 -6.43
CA THR A 108 -7.62 13.61 -7.06
C THR A 108 -6.57 13.65 -5.96
N TYR A 109 -5.48 12.93 -6.17
CA TYR A 109 -4.38 12.92 -5.23
C TYR A 109 -3.03 13.07 -5.92
N ARG A 110 -2.07 13.63 -5.18
CA ARG A 110 -0.67 13.69 -5.56
C ARG A 110 0.18 13.41 -4.33
N LEU A 111 0.96 12.35 -4.38
CA LEU A 111 1.97 11.99 -3.41
C LEU A 111 3.35 12.22 -4.04
N THR A 112 4.17 13.02 -3.38
CA THR A 112 5.60 13.14 -3.65
C THR A 112 6.36 12.74 -2.41
N GLY A 113 7.46 12.03 -2.53
CA GLY A 113 8.32 11.78 -1.39
C GLY A 113 9.69 11.27 -1.78
N GLU A 114 10.54 11.17 -0.78
CA GLU A 114 11.93 10.78 -0.91
C GLU A 114 12.19 9.57 0.00
N LEU A 115 12.89 8.59 -0.56
CA LEU A 115 13.17 7.31 0.08
C LEU A 115 14.68 7.08 0.07
N GLU A 116 15.31 7.14 1.24
CA GLU A 116 16.72 6.85 1.45
C GLU A 116 16.97 5.34 1.46
N ASP A 117 17.99 4.92 0.70
CA ASP A 117 18.42 3.54 0.49
C ASP A 117 17.30 2.58 0.06
N ALA A 118 16.22 3.14 -0.48
CA ALA A 118 15.01 2.39 -0.82
C ALA A 118 14.31 1.72 0.39
N GLU A 119 14.60 2.14 1.62
CA GLU A 119 14.08 1.54 2.85
C GLU A 119 13.40 2.54 3.78
N ARG A 120 13.85 3.80 3.78
CA ARG A 120 13.45 4.79 4.79
C ARG A 120 12.93 6.06 4.14
N TRP A 121 11.69 6.44 4.46
CA TRP A 121 11.15 7.72 4.01
C TRP A 121 11.91 8.87 4.68
N SER A 122 12.52 9.75 3.88
CA SER A 122 13.12 10.98 4.38
C SER A 122 12.13 12.13 4.36
N SER A 123 11.22 12.16 3.38
CA SER A 123 10.13 13.13 3.29
C SER A 123 8.93 12.60 2.50
N PHE A 124 7.74 13.12 2.77
CA PHE A 124 6.58 12.97 1.89
C PHE A 124 5.66 14.21 1.94
N ASP A 125 4.95 14.44 0.85
CA ASP A 125 3.92 15.46 0.66
C ASP A 125 2.76 14.81 -0.09
N LEU A 126 1.62 14.69 0.58
CA LEU A 126 0.38 14.17 0.06
C LEU A 126 -0.63 15.31 -0.05
N GLU A 127 -1.07 15.58 -1.27
CA GLU A 127 -2.16 16.48 -1.58
C GLU A 127 -3.38 15.66 -2.02
N LEU A 128 -4.53 15.93 -1.41
CA LEU A 128 -5.84 15.39 -1.75
C LEU A 128 -6.76 16.56 -2.12
N LYS A 129 -7.47 16.44 -3.24
CA LYS A 129 -8.43 17.45 -3.72
C LYS A 129 -9.72 16.78 -4.15
N SER A 130 -10.84 17.27 -3.64
CA SER A 130 -12.17 16.91 -4.11
C SER A 130 -12.88 18.15 -4.62
N VAL A 131 -13.18 18.16 -5.93
CA VAL A 131 -13.86 19.29 -6.58
C VAL A 131 -15.33 19.34 -6.14
N SER A 132 -16.01 18.20 -6.08
CA SER A 132 -17.43 18.14 -5.70
C SER A 132 -17.67 18.40 -4.21
N ALA A 133 -16.68 18.14 -3.34
CA ALA A 133 -16.76 18.49 -1.91
C ALA A 133 -16.22 19.90 -1.61
N ASP A 134 -15.61 20.57 -2.59
CA ASP A 134 -14.83 21.79 -2.42
C ASP A 134 -13.84 21.66 -1.25
N MET A 135 -13.08 20.56 -1.25
CA MET A 135 -12.19 20.16 -0.16
C MET A 135 -10.78 19.93 -0.66
N GLN A 136 -9.80 20.43 0.08
CA GLN A 136 -8.38 20.19 -0.15
C GLN A 136 -7.74 19.78 1.17
N ALA A 137 -6.98 18.69 1.17
CA ALA A 137 -6.15 18.28 2.30
C ALA A 137 -4.70 18.17 1.84
N THR A 138 -3.78 18.64 2.67
CA THR A 138 -2.34 18.57 2.43
C THR A 138 -1.69 18.00 3.68
N VAL A 139 -0.85 16.99 3.51
CA VAL A 139 -0.09 16.33 4.57
C VAL A 139 1.37 16.30 4.17
N ILE A 140 2.20 17.02 4.90
CA ILE A 140 3.64 17.13 4.65
C ILE A 140 4.38 16.61 5.88
N TRP A 141 5.41 15.80 5.66
CA TRP A 141 6.26 15.30 6.71
C TRP A 141 7.71 15.19 6.24
N LYS A 142 8.65 15.49 7.12
CA LYS A 142 10.07 15.30 6.89
C LYS A 142 10.74 14.66 8.11
N THR A 143 11.86 14.00 7.86
CA THR A 143 12.69 13.45 8.93
C THR A 143 13.13 14.55 9.88
N GLY A 144 12.92 14.31 11.18
CA GLY A 144 13.11 15.29 12.24
C GLY A 144 11.81 15.97 12.71
N ASP A 145 10.74 15.92 11.91
CA ASP A 145 9.43 16.41 12.34
C ASP A 145 8.80 15.46 13.36
N LYS A 146 8.34 16.03 14.48
CA LYS A 146 7.63 15.26 15.53
C LYS A 146 6.25 14.78 15.08
N LEU A 147 5.61 15.54 14.19
CA LEU A 147 4.27 15.29 13.66
C LEU A 147 4.20 15.85 12.23
N PRO A 148 3.42 15.23 11.33
CA PRO A 148 3.16 15.78 10.00
C PRO A 148 2.44 17.13 10.10
N ALA A 149 2.80 18.04 9.20
CA ALA A 149 2.04 19.25 8.90
C ALA A 149 0.79 18.85 8.11
N ILE A 150 -0.39 19.06 8.68
CA ILE A 150 -1.68 18.74 8.11
C ILE A 150 -2.43 20.05 7.94
N GLU A 151 -2.96 20.30 6.75
CA GLU A 151 -3.92 21.36 6.47
C GLU A 151 -5.13 20.78 5.75
N VAL A 152 -6.33 21.09 6.22
CA VAL A 152 -7.58 20.77 5.53
C VAL A 152 -8.35 22.05 5.31
N LYS A 153 -8.69 22.32 4.05
CA LYS A 153 -9.47 23.47 3.59
C LYS A 153 -10.79 22.98 3.02
N LYS A 154 -11.87 23.67 3.33
CA LYS A 154 -13.20 23.47 2.74
C LYS A 154 -13.73 24.82 2.28
N ALA A 155 -14.13 24.92 1.01
CA ALA A 155 -14.52 26.19 0.39
C ALA A 155 -13.49 27.32 0.59
N GLY A 156 -12.21 26.96 0.47
CA GLY A 156 -11.08 27.87 0.68
C GLY A 156 -10.80 28.26 2.14
N GLN A 157 -11.63 27.86 3.10
CA GLN A 157 -11.45 28.14 4.53
C GLN A 157 -10.69 27.00 5.22
N LEU A 158 -9.72 27.34 6.06
CA LEU A 158 -8.99 26.36 6.87
C LEU A 158 -9.93 25.80 7.95
N VAL A 159 -10.33 24.54 7.79
CA VAL A 159 -11.21 23.84 8.74
C VAL A 159 -10.45 22.95 9.72
N MET A 160 -9.22 22.57 9.38
CA MET A 160 -8.35 21.78 10.25
C MET A 160 -6.89 22.06 9.95
N ASN A 161 -6.05 22.11 11.00
CA ASN A 161 -4.60 22.14 10.85
C ASN A 161 -3.89 21.37 11.97
N THR A 162 -2.58 21.21 11.88
CA THR A 162 -1.78 20.51 12.91
C THR A 162 -1.93 21.14 14.30
N GLN A 163 -1.98 22.47 14.42
CA GLN A 163 -2.13 23.14 15.72
C GLN A 163 -3.48 22.82 16.37
N PHE A 164 -4.55 22.80 15.56
CA PHE A 164 -5.89 22.42 16.01
C PHE A 164 -5.91 20.95 16.44
N ILE A 165 -5.29 20.04 15.68
CA ILE A 165 -5.13 18.62 16.03
C ILE A 165 -4.35 18.46 17.34
N GLN A 166 -3.23 19.17 17.51
CA GLN A 166 -2.44 19.16 18.75
C GLN A 166 -3.23 19.66 19.96
N THR A 167 -4.01 20.74 19.78
CA THR A 167 -4.86 21.29 20.83
C THR A 167 -5.97 20.30 21.21
N MET A 168 -6.60 19.66 20.22
CA MET A 168 -7.57 18.59 20.47
C MET A 168 -6.94 17.40 21.19
N MET A 169 -5.75 16.95 20.80
CA MET A 169 -5.05 15.86 21.49
C MET A 169 -4.71 16.21 22.95
N ALA A 170 -4.27 17.45 23.21
CA ALA A 170 -4.00 17.93 24.56
C ALA A 170 -5.27 18.02 25.43
N MET A 171 -6.41 18.41 24.85
CA MET A 171 -7.70 18.45 25.55
C MET A 171 -8.31 17.06 25.75
N LYS A 172 -8.08 16.11 24.83
CA LYS A 172 -8.58 14.73 24.91
C LYS A 172 -7.92 13.92 26.04
N GLY A 173 -6.70 14.29 26.44
CA GLY A 173 -6.10 13.80 27.69
C GLY A 173 -6.93 14.13 28.95
N ALA A 174 -7.85 15.10 28.88
CA ALA A 174 -8.75 15.49 29.96
C ALA A 174 -10.21 14.99 29.78
N PHE A 175 -10.63 14.63 28.57
CA PHE A 175 -11.98 14.11 28.28
C PHE A 175 -11.91 12.97 27.26
N GLY A 176 -12.05 11.73 27.74
CA GLY A 176 -11.92 10.50 26.95
C GLY A 176 -13.08 10.31 25.96
N GLY A 177 -12.92 10.78 24.73
CA GLY A 177 -13.86 10.57 23.62
C GLY A 177 -13.35 9.64 22.52
N GLU A 178 -14.26 8.87 21.91
CA GLU A 178 -14.06 7.94 20.79
C GLU A 178 -13.75 8.64 19.45
N THR A 179 -12.49 9.00 19.23
CA THR A 179 -12.00 9.32 17.88
C THR A 179 -10.75 8.51 17.59
N ASP A 180 -10.97 7.35 16.99
CA ASP A 180 -9.96 6.32 16.69
C ASP A 180 -8.85 6.85 15.78
N TRP A 181 -9.20 7.71 14.82
CA TRP A 181 -8.23 8.35 13.90
C TRP A 181 -7.22 9.28 14.60
N LEU A 182 -7.61 9.92 15.71
CA LEU A 182 -6.71 10.78 16.51
C LEU A 182 -5.72 9.93 17.33
N ALA A 183 -6.14 8.74 17.76
CA ALA A 183 -5.24 7.78 18.43
C ALA A 183 -4.18 7.20 17.46
N GLN A 184 -4.53 7.08 16.17
CA GLN A 184 -3.59 6.67 15.13
C GLN A 184 -2.48 7.70 14.92
N LEU A 185 -2.79 9.00 14.95
CA LEU A 185 -1.78 10.07 14.88
C LEU A 185 -0.85 10.11 16.10
N THR A 186 -1.33 9.72 17.28
CA THR A 186 -0.45 9.58 18.46
C THR A 186 0.51 8.40 18.37
N LYS A 187 0.17 7.32 17.67
CA LYS A 187 1.11 6.21 17.41
C LYS A 187 2.23 6.63 16.44
N VAL A 188 1.93 7.50 15.47
CA VAL A 188 2.94 8.12 14.61
C VAL A 188 3.96 8.91 15.45
N ARG A 189 3.50 9.57 16.52
CA ARG A 189 4.34 10.40 17.41
C ARG A 189 5.36 9.59 18.21
N GLU A 190 5.05 8.36 18.60
CA GLU A 190 5.94 7.50 19.41
C GLU A 190 6.87 6.64 18.56
N GLY A 191 6.59 6.51 17.26
CA GLY A 191 7.26 5.59 16.37
C GLY A 191 7.48 6.12 14.96
N ALA A 192 7.81 7.40 14.78
CA ALA A 192 8.36 7.94 13.53
C ALA A 192 9.76 7.36 13.20
N GLN A 193 10.07 6.15 13.67
CA GLN A 193 11.09 5.31 13.08
C GLN A 193 10.55 4.87 11.73
N ALA A 194 11.33 5.13 10.69
CA ALA A 194 11.05 4.84 9.29
C ALA A 194 10.14 3.61 9.11
N MET A 195 9.01 3.78 8.40
CA MET A 195 8.15 2.67 8.01
C MET A 195 8.99 1.68 7.19
N PRO A 196 9.45 0.55 7.76
CA PRO A 196 10.48 -0.23 7.14
C PRO A 196 9.88 -1.03 5.98
N LEU A 197 10.44 -0.86 4.79
CA LEU A 197 10.04 -1.67 3.65
C LEU A 197 10.63 -3.06 3.77
N LYS A 198 9.80 -4.08 3.52
CA LYS A 198 10.24 -5.48 3.47
C LYS A 198 10.07 -5.97 2.05
N ALA A 199 11.06 -6.66 1.50
CA ALA A 199 10.94 -7.27 0.19
C ALA A 199 11.16 -8.78 0.23
N ARG A 200 10.40 -9.49 -0.60
CA ARG A 200 10.42 -10.95 -0.70
C ARG A 200 10.28 -11.38 -2.15
N GLU A 201 10.88 -12.51 -2.49
CA GLU A 201 10.87 -13.08 -3.82
C GLU A 201 10.26 -14.48 -3.83
N GLY A 202 9.37 -14.75 -4.78
CA GLY A 202 9.13 -16.13 -5.21
C GLY A 202 8.10 -16.28 -6.31
N ILE A 203 7.58 -17.50 -6.45
CA ILE A 203 6.68 -17.85 -7.54
C ILE A 203 5.24 -17.65 -7.09
N MET A 204 4.47 -16.89 -7.87
CA MET A 204 3.05 -16.65 -7.61
C MET A 204 2.24 -16.56 -8.90
N GLU A 205 0.93 -16.68 -8.76
CA GLU A 205 0.00 -16.45 -9.86
C GLU A 205 -0.16 -14.94 -10.08
N LEU A 206 0.28 -14.46 -11.24
CA LEU A 206 0.11 -13.09 -11.70
C LEU A 206 -0.46 -13.14 -13.11
N ALA A 207 -1.60 -12.47 -13.34
CA ALA A 207 -2.30 -12.49 -14.64
C ALA A 207 -2.54 -13.93 -15.16
N GLY A 208 -3.03 -14.82 -14.29
CA GLY A 208 -3.40 -16.20 -14.65
C GLY A 208 -2.23 -17.13 -14.98
N LYS A 209 -0.98 -16.70 -14.75
CA LYS A 209 0.23 -17.50 -14.97
C LYS A 209 1.09 -17.52 -13.70
N GLN A 210 1.70 -18.67 -13.41
CA GLN A 210 2.71 -18.78 -12.37
C GLN A 210 4.02 -18.15 -12.87
N ARG A 211 4.49 -17.11 -12.19
CA ARG A 211 5.71 -16.37 -12.54
C ARG A 211 6.51 -16.02 -11.29
N ARG A 212 7.81 -15.82 -11.47
CA ARG A 212 8.66 -15.25 -10.43
C ARG A 212 8.28 -13.77 -10.27
N CYS A 213 8.07 -13.34 -9.04
CA CYS A 213 7.67 -11.98 -8.70
C CYS A 213 8.34 -11.56 -7.39
N TYR A 214 8.46 -10.25 -7.23
CA TYR A 214 8.92 -9.62 -5.99
C TYR A 214 7.74 -8.93 -5.32
N ILE A 215 7.63 -9.06 -4.00
CA ILE A 215 6.64 -8.37 -3.19
C ILE A 215 7.39 -7.40 -2.29
N VAL A 216 7.01 -6.13 -2.36
CA VAL A 216 7.42 -5.11 -1.40
C VAL A 216 6.24 -4.82 -0.49
N THR A 217 6.41 -5.02 0.82
CA THR A 217 5.41 -4.74 1.85
C THR A 217 5.79 -3.46 2.57
N LEU A 218 4.83 -2.54 2.65
CA LEU A 218 4.89 -1.32 3.46
C LEU A 218 3.91 -1.46 4.63
N ASP A 219 4.44 -1.37 5.84
CA ASP A 219 3.64 -1.36 7.07
C ASP A 219 3.14 0.07 7.33
N VAL A 220 1.89 0.35 6.97
CA VAL A 220 1.25 1.64 7.21
C VAL A 220 0.68 1.66 8.63
N LEU A 221 1.23 2.53 9.47
CA LEU A 221 0.74 2.80 10.83
C LEU A 221 0.63 1.55 11.74
N GLN A 222 1.46 0.52 11.50
CA GLN A 222 1.53 -0.73 12.27
C GLN A 222 0.22 -1.53 12.32
N MET A 223 -0.74 -1.28 11.42
CA MET A 223 -2.03 -1.98 11.40
C MET A 223 -2.44 -2.46 10.01
N GLU A 224 -1.94 -1.83 8.96
CA GLU A 224 -2.34 -2.09 7.59
C GLU A 224 -1.10 -2.34 6.71
N GLU A 225 -1.07 -3.47 6.01
CA GLU A 225 0.00 -3.82 5.08
C GLU A 225 -0.41 -3.45 3.65
N VAL A 226 0.37 -2.57 3.01
CA VAL A 226 0.26 -2.31 1.58
C VAL A 226 1.26 -3.20 0.87
N ARG A 227 0.82 -3.93 -0.16
CA ARG A 227 1.66 -4.90 -0.89
C ARG A 227 1.80 -4.47 -2.35
N LEU A 228 3.03 -4.25 -2.78
CA LEU A 228 3.39 -3.91 -4.15
C LEU A 228 3.99 -5.16 -4.80
N TYR A 229 3.49 -5.53 -5.97
CA TYR A 229 3.90 -6.71 -6.71
C TYR A 229 4.65 -6.30 -7.97
N PHE A 230 5.89 -6.74 -8.08
CA PHE A 230 6.76 -6.50 -9.23
C PHE A 230 7.00 -7.81 -9.97
N THR A 231 7.04 -7.74 -11.30
CA THR A 231 7.38 -8.88 -12.16
C THR A 231 8.87 -9.23 -12.04
N GLU A 232 9.28 -10.38 -12.59
CA GLU A 232 10.69 -10.79 -12.63
C GLU A 232 11.61 -9.81 -13.37
N VAL A 233 11.04 -9.00 -14.27
CA VAL A 233 11.75 -7.96 -15.02
C VAL A 233 11.71 -6.61 -14.32
N GLY A 234 10.97 -6.47 -13.21
CA GLY A 234 10.89 -5.24 -12.43
C GLY A 234 9.68 -4.38 -12.71
N GLU A 235 8.72 -4.78 -13.54
CA GLU A 235 7.52 -3.98 -13.78
C GLU A 235 6.58 -4.02 -12.56
N LEU A 236 6.12 -2.86 -12.10
CA LEU A 236 5.07 -2.79 -11.10
C LEU A 236 3.76 -3.25 -11.73
N ALA A 237 3.25 -4.36 -11.23
CA ALA A 237 2.15 -5.09 -11.82
C ALA A 237 0.84 -4.86 -11.03
N ARG A 238 0.94 -4.86 -9.69
CA ARG A 238 -0.22 -4.72 -8.81
C ARG A 238 0.15 -4.02 -7.51
N ILE A 239 -0.77 -3.26 -6.95
CA ILE A 239 -0.72 -2.80 -5.55
C ILE A 239 -2.00 -3.25 -4.85
N GLU A 240 -1.87 -3.87 -3.70
CA GLU A 240 -3.00 -4.25 -2.85
C GLU A 240 -2.98 -3.39 -1.61
N PHE A 241 -4.14 -2.78 -1.35
CA PHE A 241 -4.43 -2.08 -0.12
C PHE A 241 -5.34 -2.96 0.76
N PRO A 242 -5.39 -2.67 2.07
CA PRO A 242 -6.43 -3.17 2.94
C PRO A 242 -7.83 -2.89 2.39
N GLN A 243 -8.83 -3.62 2.90
CA GLN A 243 -10.25 -3.37 2.58
C GLN A 243 -10.64 -3.65 1.11
N GLY A 244 -9.80 -4.34 0.34
CA GLY A 244 -10.17 -4.87 -0.99
C GLY A 244 -9.87 -3.94 -2.16
N TYR A 245 -9.26 -2.77 -1.92
CA TYR A 245 -8.78 -1.87 -2.96
C TYR A 245 -7.52 -2.42 -3.65
N ARG A 246 -7.49 -2.37 -4.97
CA ARG A 246 -6.39 -2.89 -5.78
C ARG A 246 -6.07 -1.99 -6.94
N PHE A 247 -4.79 -1.68 -7.13
CA PHE A 247 -4.29 -1.10 -8.38
C PHE A 247 -3.73 -2.20 -9.25
N ILE A 248 -4.15 -2.26 -10.51
CA ILE A 248 -3.78 -3.33 -11.43
C ILE A 248 -3.31 -2.70 -12.74
N GLU A 249 -2.20 -3.19 -13.26
CA GLU A 249 -1.71 -2.80 -14.58
C GLU A 249 -2.76 -3.15 -15.67
N PRO A 250 -3.10 -2.22 -16.58
CA PRO A 250 -4.19 -2.39 -17.54
C PRO A 250 -4.09 -3.64 -18.42
N MET A 251 -2.89 -4.03 -18.88
CA MET A 251 -2.71 -5.23 -19.70
C MET A 251 -2.95 -6.53 -18.93
N MET A 252 -2.88 -6.51 -17.59
CA MET A 252 -3.18 -7.67 -16.74
C MET A 252 -4.66 -7.82 -16.35
N HIS A 253 -5.50 -6.80 -16.58
CA HIS A 253 -6.90 -6.80 -16.10
C HIS A 253 -7.70 -8.02 -16.57
N GLY A 254 -7.66 -8.35 -17.87
CA GLY A 254 -8.40 -9.49 -18.45
C GLY A 254 -7.82 -10.87 -18.13
N LEU A 255 -6.77 -10.92 -17.31
CA LEU A 255 -6.04 -12.15 -16.98
C LEU A 255 -6.13 -12.49 -15.48
N GLU A 256 -6.69 -11.60 -14.64
CA GLU A 256 -6.89 -11.88 -13.22
C GLU A 256 -8.14 -12.74 -12.96
N ARG A 257 -7.96 -13.79 -12.15
CA ARG A 257 -9.04 -14.68 -11.73
C ARG A 257 -10.13 -13.89 -11.00
N GLY A 258 -11.36 -13.96 -11.52
CA GLY A 258 -12.55 -13.32 -10.92
C GLY A 258 -12.96 -11.98 -11.54
N MET A 259 -12.13 -11.41 -12.43
CA MET A 259 -12.46 -10.22 -13.24
C MET A 259 -12.90 -10.56 -14.69
N ASN A 260 -12.82 -11.83 -15.10
CA ASN A 260 -13.19 -12.33 -16.44
C ASN A 260 -14.70 -12.30 -16.77
N THR A 261 -15.50 -11.43 -16.16
CA THR A 261 -16.95 -11.32 -16.44
C THR A 261 -17.34 -9.96 -17.02
N LEU A 262 -16.45 -9.36 -17.80
CA LEU A 262 -16.76 -8.15 -18.58
C LEU A 262 -16.50 -8.41 -20.07
N GLU A 263 -17.31 -9.31 -20.63
CA GLU A 263 -17.84 -9.21 -22.01
C GLU A 263 -19.36 -9.35 -21.95
#